data_AF-A0A2M9Q5M2-F1
#
_entry.id   AF-A0A2M9Q5M2-F1
#
_cell.length_a   1.000
_cell.length_b   1.000
_cell.length_c   1.000
_cell.angle_alpha   90.00
_cell.angle_beta   90.00
_cell.angle_gamma   90.00
#
_symmetry.space_group_name_H-M   'P 1'
#
loop_
_entity.id
_entity.type
_entity.pdbx_description
1 polymer ?
#
loop_
_entity_poly.entity_id
_entity_poly.type
_entity_poly.pdbx_seq_one_letter_code
_entity_poly.pdbx_strand_id
1 'polypeptide(L)'
;MISFSIGLFIVGVIMAIIKRSIYPFIELLIFASVALLYDFFQFILGFLGDFWVYHLAIPLIITLIAGYIAKRIIEKIDWQY
;
A
#
# COMPACT_ATOMS: atom_id res chain seq x y z
N MET A 1 4.45 7.29 -15.16
CA MET A 1 3.84 6.15 -14.46
C MET A 1 2.97 6.70 -13.34
N ILE A 2 1.75 6.20 -13.18
CA ILE A 2 0.97 6.45 -11.96
C ILE A 2 1.63 5.63 -10.85
N SER A 3 1.95 6.26 -9.71
CA SER A 3 2.51 5.57 -8.56
C SER A 3 1.55 4.50 -8.04
N PHE A 4 2.05 3.35 -7.64
CA PHE A 4 1.23 2.19 -7.25
C PHE A 4 0.31 2.53 -6.06
N SER A 5 0.79 3.36 -5.13
CA SER A 5 0.01 3.90 -4.00
C SER A 5 -1.20 4.73 -4.41
N ILE A 6 -1.08 5.57 -5.45
CA ILE A 6 -2.16 6.41 -5.96
C ILE A 6 -3.26 5.52 -6.56
N GLY A 7 -2.88 4.46 -7.27
CA GLY A 7 -3.83 3.47 -7.80
C GLY A 7 -4.65 2.82 -6.68
N LEU A 8 -3.99 2.37 -5.61
CA LEU A 8 -4.66 1.76 -4.45
C LEU A 8 -5.56 2.74 -3.70
N PHE A 9 -5.16 4.00 -3.57
CA PHE A 9 -6.01 5.04 -2.97
C PHE A 9 -7.29 5.27 -3.77
N ILE A 10 -7.20 5.35 -5.11
CA ILE A 10 -8.38 5.50 -5.98
C ILE A 10 -9.34 4.31 -5.83
N VAL A 11 -8.81 3.09 -5.80
CA VAL A 11 -9.61 1.87 -5.53
C VAL A 11 -10.27 1.94 -4.15
N GLY A 12 -9.56 2.47 -3.15
CA GLY A 12 -10.07 2.80 -1.82
C GLY A 12 -11.31 3.68 -1.84
N VAL A 13 -11.21 4.81 -2.50
CA VAL A 13 -12.31 5.79 -2.62
C VAL A 13 -13.51 5.16 -3.35
N ILE A 14 -13.29 4.44 -4.45
CA ILE A 14 -14.37 3.78 -5.21
C ILE A 14 -15.10 2.74 -4.34
N MET A 15 -14.36 1.89 -3.63
CA MET A 15 -14.92 0.87 -2.75
C MET A 15 -15.75 1.48 -1.61
N ALA A 16 -15.29 2.60 -1.05
CA ALA A 16 -16.00 3.33 -0.01
C ALA A 16 -17.36 3.86 -0.49
N ILE A 17 -17.38 4.44 -1.70
CA ILE A 17 -18.60 4.94 -2.34
C ILE A 17 -19.58 3.79 -2.60
N ILE A 18 -19.11 2.68 -3.17
CA ILE A 18 -19.94 1.51 -3.49
C ILE A 18 -20.55 0.91 -2.23
N LYS A 19 -19.74 0.70 -1.20
CA LYS A 19 -20.19 0.07 0.06
C LYS A 19 -20.90 1.02 1.01
N ARG A 20 -20.95 2.32 0.70
CA ARG A 20 -21.48 3.38 1.59
C ARG A 20 -20.96 3.27 3.02
N SER A 21 -19.69 2.90 3.15
CA SER A 21 -19.04 2.64 4.44
C SER A 21 -17.62 3.19 4.41
N ILE A 22 -17.20 3.79 5.52
CA ILE A 22 -15.85 4.34 5.67
C ILE A 22 -14.82 3.25 6.01
N TYR A 23 -15.24 2.09 6.50
CA TYR A 23 -14.35 0.99 6.84
C TYR A 23 -13.49 0.50 5.66
N PRO A 24 -14.05 0.18 4.48
CA PRO A 24 -13.22 -0.19 3.32
C PRO A 24 -12.31 0.94 2.85
N PHE A 25 -12.68 2.22 3.08
CA PHE A 25 -11.79 3.35 2.80
C PHE A 25 -10.56 3.32 3.71
N ILE A 26 -10.77 3.14 5.02
CA ILE A 26 -9.68 3.14 6.01
C ILE A 26 -8.74 1.95 5.77
N GLU A 27 -9.27 0.76 5.50
CA GLU A 27 -8.45 -0.41 5.15
C GLU A 27 -7.59 -0.13 3.90
N LEU A 28 -8.22 0.37 2.82
CA LEU A 28 -7.51 0.67 1.58
C LEU A 28 -6.54 1.86 1.73
N LEU A 29 -6.78 2.79 2.65
CA LEU A 29 -5.86 3.88 3.00
C LEU A 29 -4.60 3.34 3.71
N ILE A 30 -4.78 2.37 4.62
CA ILE A 30 -3.66 1.68 5.27
C ILE A 30 -2.84 0.91 4.22
N PHE A 31 -3.49 0.17 3.31
CA PHE A 31 -2.79 -0.50 2.22
C PHE A 31 -2.13 0.47 1.23
N ALA A 32 -2.74 1.62 0.94
CA ALA A 32 -2.14 2.67 0.12
C ALA A 32 -0.88 3.25 0.77
N SER A 33 -0.88 3.40 2.10
CA SER A 33 0.30 3.83 2.88
C SER A 33 1.44 2.81 2.77
N VAL A 34 1.12 1.51 2.80
CA VAL A 34 2.08 0.43 2.58
C VAL A 34 2.62 0.44 1.14
N ALA A 35 1.76 0.67 0.15
CA ALA A 35 2.18 0.82 -1.25
C ALA A 35 3.02 2.09 -1.50
N LEU A 36 2.86 3.12 -0.68
CA LEU A 36 3.71 4.32 -0.73
C LEU A 36 5.17 3.98 -0.39
N LEU A 37 5.39 3.00 0.50
CA LEU A 37 6.72 2.46 0.77
C LEU A 37 7.30 1.80 -0.49
N TYR A 38 6.49 1.06 -1.25
CA TYR A 38 6.95 0.47 -2.52
C TYR A 38 7.49 1.54 -3.46
N ASP A 39 6.68 2.58 -3.71
CA ASP A 39 7.04 3.68 -4.61
C ASP A 39 8.31 4.42 -4.12
N PHE A 40 8.42 4.63 -2.80
CA PHE A 40 9.56 5.29 -2.18
C PHE A 40 10.86 4.46 -2.30
N PHE A 41 10.80 3.16 -2.01
CA PHE A 41 11.97 2.29 -2.15
C PHE A 41 12.37 2.10 -3.61
N GLN A 42 11.40 2.00 -4.53
CA GLN A 42 11.68 1.94 -5.96
C GLN A 42 12.41 3.21 -6.44
N PHE A 43 12.00 4.38 -5.94
CA PHE A 43 12.67 5.65 -6.24
C PHE A 43 14.09 5.70 -5.66
N ILE A 44 14.28 5.41 -4.37
CA ILE A 44 15.59 5.47 -3.70
C ILE A 44 16.56 4.45 -4.27
N LEU A 45 16.13 3.19 -4.39
CA LEU A 45 16.99 2.11 -4.86
C LEU A 45 17.29 2.24 -6.35
N GLY A 46 16.45 2.94 -7.11
CA GLY A 46 16.74 3.28 -8.51
C GLY A 46 17.99 4.15 -8.68
N PHE A 47 18.45 4.87 -7.65
CA PHE A 47 19.74 5.58 -7.69
C PHE A 47 20.95 4.65 -7.50
N LEU A 48 20.77 3.43 -6.98
CA LEU A 48 21.85 2.48 -6.75
C LEU A 48 22.23 1.69 -8.02
N GLY A 49 21.32 1.61 -8.99
CA GLY A 49 21.59 1.01 -10.29
C GLY A 49 20.34 0.44 -10.96
N ASP A 50 20.44 0.18 -12.26
CA ASP A 50 19.32 -0.21 -13.14
C ASP A 50 18.97 -1.71 -13.09
N PHE A 51 19.43 -2.42 -12.06
CA PHE A 51 19.14 -3.85 -11.91
C PHE A 51 17.70 -4.05 -11.43
N TRP A 52 17.01 -5.02 -12.03
CA TRP A 52 15.63 -5.37 -11.70
C TRP A 52 15.40 -5.64 -10.20
N VAL A 53 16.45 -6.08 -9.49
CA VAL A 53 16.42 -6.32 -8.03
C VAL A 53 16.12 -5.04 -7.25
N TYR A 54 16.71 -3.91 -7.63
CA TYR A 54 16.55 -2.61 -6.96
C TYR A 54 15.19 -1.97 -7.26
N HIS A 55 14.67 -2.15 -8.48
CA HIS A 55 13.40 -1.58 -8.89
C HIS A 55 12.18 -2.42 -8.55
N LEU A 56 12.36 -3.73 -8.32
CA LEU A 56 11.24 -4.66 -8.16
C LEU A 56 11.37 -5.52 -6.91
N ALA A 57 12.43 -6.33 -6.79
CA ALA A 57 12.50 -7.37 -5.77
C ALA A 57 12.55 -6.80 -4.34
N ILE A 58 13.46 -5.86 -4.08
CA ILE A 58 13.62 -5.26 -2.75
C ILE A 58 12.38 -4.45 -2.35
N PRO A 59 11.87 -3.52 -3.20
CA PRO A 59 10.63 -2.82 -2.90
C PRO A 59 9.47 -3.78 -2.60
N LEU A 60 9.29 -4.83 -3.41
CA LEU A 60 8.20 -5.79 -3.24
C LEU A 60 8.30 -6.57 -1.92
N ILE A 61 9.49 -7.04 -1.54
CA ILE A 61 9.69 -7.75 -0.28
C ILE A 61 9.33 -6.86 0.91
N ILE A 62 9.80 -5.62 0.92
CA ILE A 62 9.51 -4.66 1.99
C ILE A 62 8.00 -4.39 2.08
N THR A 63 7.35 -4.17 0.93
CA THR A 63 5.90 -3.95 0.87
C THR A 63 5.10 -5.16 1.34
N LEU A 64 5.52 -6.39 1.04
CA LEU A 64 4.87 -7.60 1.54
C LEU A 64 4.98 -7.73 3.07
N ILE A 65 6.15 -7.46 3.63
CA ILE A 65 6.37 -7.47 5.09
C ILE A 65 5.49 -6.40 5.76
N ALA A 66 5.51 -5.17 5.24
CA ALA A 66 4.68 -4.08 5.74
C ALA A 66 3.18 -4.39 5.61
N GLY A 67 2.76 -5.02 4.49
CA GLY A 67 1.38 -5.44 4.26
C GLY A 67 0.92 -6.52 5.23
N TYR A 68 1.78 -7.48 5.57
CA TYR A 68 1.49 -8.49 6.58
C TYR A 68 1.28 -7.87 7.97
N ILE A 69 2.15 -6.91 8.35
CA ILE A 69 2.02 -6.19 9.63
C ILE A 69 0.73 -5.35 9.63
N ALA A 70 0.47 -4.60 8.56
CA ALA A 70 -0.72 -3.78 8.40
C ALA A 70 -2.00 -4.62 8.53
N LYS A 71 -2.04 -5.79 7.89
CA LYS A 71 -3.16 -6.73 8.01
C LYS A 71 -3.39 -7.18 9.47
N ARG A 72 -2.32 -7.53 10.18
CA ARG A 72 -2.44 -7.88 11.61
C ARG A 72 -2.92 -6.72 12.49
N ILE A 73 -2.62 -5.49 12.13
CA ILE A 73 -3.11 -4.31 12.83
C ILE A 73 -4.61 -4.12 12.55
N ILE A 74 -5.00 -4.17 11.28
CA ILE A 74 -6.40 -4.09 10.82
C ILE A 74 -7.29 -5.13 11.53
N GLU A 75 -6.83 -6.37 11.66
CA GLU A 75 -7.56 -7.44 12.36
C GLU A 75 -7.75 -7.18 13.87
N LYS A 76 -6.93 -6.31 14.46
CA LYS A 76 -7.03 -5.92 15.87
C LYS A 76 -7.80 -4.62 16.08
N ILE A 77 -8.14 -3.89 15.02
CA ILE A 77 -8.97 -2.70 15.11
C ILE A 77 -10.40 -3.18 15.36
N ASP A 78 -10.99 -2.75 16.48
CA ASP A 78 -12.40 -3.01 16.75
C ASP A 78 -13.24 -2.03 15.91
N TRP A 79 -13.84 -2.55 14.85
CA TRP A 79 -14.61 -1.78 13.88
C TRP A 79 -16.02 -1.43 14.38
N GLN A 80 -16.33 -1.65 15.67
CA GLN A 80 -17.67 -1.47 16.25
C GLN A 80 -18.01 -0.02 16.68
N TYR A 81 -17.21 0.98 16.29
CA TYR A 81 -17.53 2.40 16.44
C TYR A 81 -17.63 3.10 15.09
#